data_AF-A0A969MPT2-F1
#
_entry.id   AF-A0A969MPT2-F1
#
_cell.length_a   1.000
_cell.length_b   1.000
_cell.length_c   1.000
_cell.angle_alpha   90.00
_cell.angle_beta   90.00
_cell.angle_gamma   90.00
#
_symmetry.space_group_name_H-M   'P 1'
#
loop_
_entity.id
_entity.type
_entity.pdbx_description
1 polymer ?
#
loop_
_entity_poly.entity_id
_entity_poly.type
_entity_poly.pdbx_seq_one_letter_code
_entity_poly.pdbx_strand_id
1 'polypeptide(L)'
;MSRNRIELSAIIISAVVGLTGFCFSHSRQPYPLAQIQFCPQTANKKENILADKKKAKKIKYYDLEKAQQKLDSKYCHQPRYVLAEEWDKYNSYGSIIPYMGSTISLVKIIPKDNPYQIYGNVASVVGLWGISLTLASRVGRLKKSDYQLGETEKTTAYYNWQQHRRNRDIKQHSNQLYTDTLKDGLTQEDLQQRKELGLTDDENEAIKNQLQLEDYLKARAVKHSDMDKQIASNLLDKHKADKEIEKLQNKKLSQPFTNQTSDKQLVNSLIEALKS
;
A
#
# COMPACT_ATOMS: atom_id res chain seq x y z
N MET A 1 0.16 -14.97 18.51
CA MET A 1 0.47 -13.54 18.73
C MET A 1 -0.33 -12.72 17.72
N SER A 2 -1.15 -11.73 18.14
CA SER A 2 -2.00 -11.01 17.18
C SER A 2 -1.15 -10.14 16.24
N ARG A 3 -1.42 -10.17 14.93
CA ARG A 3 -0.66 -9.44 13.88
C ARG A 3 -0.45 -7.96 14.19
N ASN A 4 -1.42 -7.32 14.82
CA ASN A 4 -1.32 -5.91 15.24
C ASN A 4 -0.18 -5.69 16.27
N ARG A 5 0.14 -6.67 17.12
CA ARG A 5 1.29 -6.60 18.04
C ARG A 5 2.62 -6.70 17.30
N ILE A 6 2.67 -7.48 16.21
CA ILE A 6 3.87 -7.61 15.37
C ILE A 6 4.14 -6.29 14.62
N GLU A 7 3.11 -5.70 14.02
CA GLU A 7 3.22 -4.39 13.36
C GLU A 7 3.65 -3.29 14.35
N LEU A 8 3.07 -3.27 15.55
CA LEU A 8 3.45 -2.32 16.60
C LEU A 8 4.91 -2.51 17.02
N SER A 9 5.35 -3.75 17.26
CA SER A 9 6.74 -4.02 17.61
C SER A 9 7.71 -3.61 16.49
N ALA A 10 7.34 -3.83 15.22
CA ALA A 10 8.16 -3.43 14.09
C ALA A 10 8.31 -1.91 14.02
N ILE A 11 7.22 -1.15 14.21
CA ILE A 11 7.26 0.32 14.26
C ILE A 11 8.15 0.80 15.41
N ILE A 12 8.01 0.23 16.61
CA ILE A 12 8.82 0.63 17.78
C ILE A 12 10.31 0.38 17.52
N ILE A 13 10.67 -0.81 17.02
CA ILE A 13 12.07 -1.14 16.72
C ILE A 13 12.63 -0.19 15.66
N SER A 14 11.90 0.02 14.56
CA SER A 14 12.31 0.94 13.50
C SER A 14 12.42 2.39 13.98
N ALA A 15 11.55 2.84 14.88
CA ALA A 15 11.64 4.17 15.50
C ALA A 15 12.87 4.31 16.40
N VAL A 16 13.18 3.31 17.22
CA VAL A 16 14.37 3.32 18.08
C VAL A 16 15.64 3.33 17.23
N VAL A 17 15.72 2.50 16.19
CA VAL A 17 16.86 2.49 15.25
C VAL A 17 16.98 3.84 14.53
N GLY A 18 15.85 4.41 14.12
CA GLY A 18 15.79 5.72 13.47
C GLY A 18 16.35 6.84 14.35
N LEU A 19 15.83 6.94 15.59
CA LEU A 19 16.22 7.95 16.58
C LEU A 19 17.67 7.81 17.03
N THR A 20 18.11 6.57 17.31
CA THR A 20 19.49 6.32 17.72
C THR A 20 20.46 6.68 16.59
N GLY A 21 20.17 6.28 15.36
CA GLY A 21 20.97 6.67 14.18
C GLY A 21 21.07 8.19 14.01
N PHE A 22 19.96 8.91 14.20
CA PHE A 22 19.92 10.36 14.13
C PHE A 22 20.76 11.03 15.23
N CYS A 23 20.65 10.57 16.48
CA CYS A 23 21.47 11.09 17.59
C CYS A 23 22.97 10.85 17.37
N PHE A 24 23.36 9.68 16.87
CA PHE A 24 24.77 9.37 16.58
C PHE A 24 25.32 10.15 15.38
N SER A 25 24.48 10.52 14.41
CA SER A 25 24.93 11.26 13.24
C SER A 25 25.05 12.78 13.48
N HIS A 26 24.26 13.32 14.40
CA HIS A 26 24.27 14.75 14.75
C HIS A 26 25.18 15.13 15.92
N SER A 27 25.87 14.17 16.55
CA SER A 27 26.83 14.45 17.63
C SER A 27 28.16 15.07 17.12
N ARG A 28 28.08 16.07 16.24
CA ARG A 28 29.26 16.82 15.79
C ARG A 28 29.76 17.69 16.94
N GLN A 29 31.06 17.60 17.22
CA GLN A 29 31.70 18.59 18.06
C GLN A 29 31.98 19.83 17.20
N PRO A 30 31.83 21.06 17.74
CA PRO A 30 32.06 22.28 16.96
C PRO A 30 33.55 22.45 16.58
N TYR A 31 34.45 21.95 17.42
CA TYR A 31 35.90 22.04 17.27
C TYR A 31 36.57 20.70 17.62
N PRO A 32 37.70 20.35 16.98
CA PRO A 32 38.50 19.20 17.39
C PRO A 32 39.09 19.43 18.78
N LEU A 33 39.01 18.43 19.65
CA LEU A 33 39.49 18.50 21.03
C LEU A 33 40.66 17.56 21.22
N ALA A 34 41.75 18.03 21.82
CA ALA A 34 42.81 17.20 22.34
C ALA A 34 42.48 16.79 23.78
N GLN A 35 42.43 15.49 24.02
CA GLN A 35 42.37 14.94 25.37
C GLN A 35 43.78 14.91 25.94
N ILE A 36 43.98 15.68 27.00
CA ILE A 36 45.23 15.78 27.74
C ILE A 36 45.07 15.18 29.13
N GLN A 37 46.15 14.58 29.63
CA GLN A 37 46.26 14.14 31.00
C GLN A 37 47.38 14.91 31.70
N PHE A 38 47.10 15.38 32.91
CA PHE A 38 48.10 16.01 33.75
C PHE A 38 48.60 14.98 34.76
N CYS A 39 49.76 14.42 34.47
CA CYS A 39 50.43 13.46 35.33
C CYS A 39 51.64 14.16 35.93
N PRO A 40 51.49 14.84 37.08
CA PRO A 40 52.59 15.58 37.68
C PRO A 40 53.71 14.60 38.01
N GLN A 41 54.85 14.75 37.35
CA GLN A 41 56.09 14.13 37.80
C GLN A 41 56.51 14.85 39.08
N THR A 42 55.99 14.40 40.22
CA THR A 42 56.29 15.10 41.47
C THR A 42 57.76 14.87 41.86
N ALA A 43 58.28 15.79 42.67
CA ALA A 43 59.57 15.64 43.35
C ALA A 43 59.61 14.43 44.31
N ASN A 44 58.53 13.66 44.46
CA ASN A 44 58.47 12.48 45.34
C ASN A 44 59.05 11.21 44.71
N LYS A 45 59.63 11.28 43.50
CA LYS A 45 60.44 10.19 42.96
C LYS A 45 61.65 9.94 43.88
N LYS A 46 61.94 8.66 44.16
CA LYS A 46 63.05 8.22 45.03
C LYS A 46 64.37 8.95 44.72
N GLU A 47 64.65 9.16 43.44
CA GLU A 47 65.83 9.84 42.91
C GLU A 47 65.94 11.31 43.36
N ASN A 48 64.84 12.06 43.30
CA ASN A 48 64.80 13.49 43.68
C ASN A 48 64.88 13.71 45.20
N ILE A 49 64.44 12.72 46.00
CA ILE A 49 64.52 12.78 47.47
C ILE A 49 65.89 12.34 47.97
N LEU A 50 66.53 11.38 47.29
CA LEU A 50 67.91 10.98 47.58
C LEU A 50 68.91 12.12 47.34
N ALA A 51 68.62 13.01 46.40
CA ALA A 51 69.38 14.24 46.19
C ALA A 51 69.31 15.20 47.40
N ASP A 52 68.25 15.13 48.20
CA ASP A 52 67.99 16.02 49.34
C ASP A 52 68.23 15.29 50.68
N LYS A 53 69.53 15.13 51.04
CA LYS A 53 70.01 14.29 52.18
C LYS A 53 69.31 14.52 53.52
N LYS A 54 68.78 15.74 53.77
CA LYS A 54 68.07 16.08 55.02
C LYS A 54 66.64 15.52 55.06
N LYS A 55 65.97 15.39 53.92
CA LYS A 55 64.59 14.87 53.82
C LYS A 55 64.55 13.36 53.77
N ALA A 56 65.52 12.73 53.09
CA ALA A 56 65.66 11.27 53.01
C ALA A 56 65.77 10.59 54.39
N LYS A 57 66.34 11.28 55.40
CA LYS A 57 66.54 10.73 56.75
C LYS A 57 65.25 10.60 57.59
N LYS A 58 64.15 11.26 57.21
CA LYS A 58 62.91 11.32 58.01
C LYS A 58 61.69 10.67 57.35
N ILE A 59 61.76 10.30 56.08
CA ILE A 59 60.57 9.89 55.32
C ILE A 59 60.64 8.38 55.04
N LYS A 60 59.57 7.65 55.40
CA LYS A 60 59.44 6.23 55.08
C LYS A 60 59.07 6.08 53.60
N TYR A 61 59.71 5.13 52.92
CA TYR A 61 59.49 4.85 51.49
C TYR A 61 58.01 4.64 51.13
N TYR A 62 57.28 3.94 52.00
CA TYR A 62 55.85 3.63 51.84
C TYR A 62 54.92 4.85 51.83
N ASP A 63 55.27 5.91 52.57
CA ASP A 63 54.42 7.10 52.67
C ASP A 63 54.53 7.97 51.39
N LEU A 64 55.67 7.91 50.71
CA LEU A 64 55.93 8.59 49.44
C LEU A 64 55.17 7.96 48.28
N GLU A 65 55.20 6.64 48.19
CA GLU A 65 54.49 5.90 47.16
C GLU A 65 52.96 6.11 47.28
N LYS A 66 52.43 6.09 48.51
CA LYS A 66 51.03 6.43 48.77
C LYS A 66 50.68 7.88 48.43
N ALA A 67 51.57 8.82 48.74
CA ALA A 67 51.35 10.23 48.40
C ALA A 67 51.31 10.42 46.88
N GLN A 68 52.25 9.79 46.15
CA GLN A 68 52.28 9.81 44.70
C GLN A 68 51.03 9.17 44.09
N GLN A 69 50.63 8.00 44.59
CA GLN A 69 49.43 7.31 44.12
C GLN A 69 48.16 8.15 44.33
N LYS A 70 48.06 8.89 45.45
CA LYS A 70 46.95 9.84 45.69
C LYS A 70 46.97 11.02 44.71
N LEU A 71 48.13 11.57 44.39
CA LEU A 71 48.28 12.63 43.39
C LEU A 71 47.92 12.13 41.99
N ASP A 72 48.40 10.95 41.61
CA ASP A 72 48.11 10.36 40.29
C ASP A 72 46.63 10.00 40.15
N SER A 73 46.02 9.46 41.20
CA SER A 73 44.57 9.25 41.30
C SER A 73 43.79 10.55 41.09
N LYS A 74 44.23 11.66 41.69
CA LYS A 74 43.50 12.92 41.67
C LYS A 74 43.68 13.70 40.37
N TYR A 75 44.86 13.63 39.75
CA TYR A 75 45.20 14.50 38.62
C TYR A 75 45.40 13.76 37.28
N CYS A 76 46.02 12.58 37.28
CA CYS A 76 46.38 11.85 36.06
C CYS A 76 45.17 11.10 35.47
N HIS A 77 44.24 10.64 36.31
CA HIS A 77 43.06 9.88 35.87
C HIS A 77 41.91 10.77 35.37
N GLN A 78 41.95 12.07 35.60
CA GLN A 78 40.90 12.98 35.17
C GLN A 78 41.22 13.53 33.77
N PRO A 79 40.49 13.14 32.72
CA PRO A 79 40.73 13.67 31.39
C PRO A 79 40.36 15.15 31.34
N ARG A 80 41.23 15.96 30.72
CA ARG A 80 40.93 17.35 30.40
C ARG A 80 40.90 17.50 28.89
N TYR A 81 40.05 18.39 28.41
CA TYR A 81 39.89 18.66 26.99
C TYR A 81 40.32 20.08 26.70
N VAL A 82 41.15 20.24 25.69
CA VAL A 82 41.57 21.53 25.13
C VAL A 82 41.35 21.50 23.63
N LEU A 83 41.28 22.67 23.00
CA LEU A 83 41.19 22.74 21.55
C LEU A 83 42.46 22.13 20.94
N ALA A 84 42.31 21.32 19.89
CA ALA A 84 43.46 20.72 19.21
C ALA A 84 44.41 21.79 18.66
N GLU A 85 43.87 22.89 18.12
CA GLU A 85 44.66 24.04 17.66
C GLU A 85 45.49 24.69 18.78
N GLU A 86 44.97 24.71 20.01
CA GLU A 86 45.68 25.25 21.17
C GLU A 86 46.75 24.28 21.66
N TRP A 87 46.52 22.98 21.51
CA TRP A 87 47.51 21.95 21.76
C TRP A 87 48.64 21.95 20.73
N ASP A 88 48.34 22.18 19.44
CA ASP A 88 49.36 22.31 18.39
C ASP A 88 50.26 23.53 18.62
N LYS A 89 49.72 24.57 19.26
CA LYS A 89 50.47 25.75 19.73
C LYS A 89 51.18 25.53 21.07
N TYR A 90 51.07 24.37 21.70
CA TYR A 90 51.77 24.09 22.95
C TYR A 90 53.27 24.33 22.78
N ASN A 91 53.89 25.04 23.73
CA ASN A 91 55.29 25.48 23.69
C ASN A 91 55.62 26.61 22.69
N SER A 92 54.61 27.20 22.04
CA SER A 92 54.77 28.41 21.23
C SER A 92 54.39 29.68 22.00
N TYR A 93 54.93 30.82 21.56
CA TYR A 93 54.69 32.13 22.17
C TYR A 93 53.22 32.53 21.97
N GLY A 94 52.48 32.78 23.05
CA GLY A 94 51.06 33.14 23.02
C GLY A 94 50.06 32.00 23.24
N SER A 95 50.54 30.78 23.59
CA SER A 95 49.66 29.71 24.08
C SER A 95 49.11 30.00 25.48
N ILE A 96 47.83 29.70 25.68
CA ILE A 96 47.13 29.83 26.97
C ILE A 96 47.57 28.71 27.93
N ILE A 97 48.01 27.58 27.40
CA ILE A 97 48.50 26.44 28.17
C ILE A 97 49.95 26.72 28.60
N PRO A 98 50.22 26.92 29.91
CA PRO A 98 51.58 27.16 30.36
C PRO A 98 52.47 25.94 30.08
N TYR A 99 53.70 26.17 29.62
CA TYR A 99 54.67 25.11 29.44
C TYR A 99 54.96 24.44 30.79
N MET A 100 54.59 23.16 30.92
CA MET A 100 54.81 22.38 32.15
C MET A 100 55.72 21.16 31.91
N GLY A 101 56.60 21.21 30.90
CA GLY A 101 57.53 20.13 30.58
C GLY A 101 56.81 18.82 30.24
N SER A 102 57.27 17.71 30.83
CA SER A 102 56.75 16.35 30.60
C SER A 102 55.58 15.94 31.50
N THR A 103 54.96 16.90 32.20
CA THR A 103 53.84 16.63 33.12
C THR A 103 52.48 16.57 32.43
N ILE A 104 52.37 17.13 31.22
CA ILE A 104 51.16 17.03 30.40
C ILE A 104 51.45 16.06 29.25
N SER A 105 50.62 15.03 29.12
CA SER A 105 50.68 14.09 28.00
C SER A 105 49.42 14.19 27.15
N LEU A 106 49.61 14.10 25.83
CA LEU A 106 48.52 13.92 24.88
C LEU A 106 48.08 12.46 24.93
N VAL A 107 46.79 12.22 25.19
CA VAL A 107 46.22 10.87 25.15
C VAL A 107 45.69 10.56 23.76
N LYS A 108 44.81 11.43 23.27
CA LYS A 108 44.09 11.22 22.02
C LYS A 108 43.54 12.54 21.49
N ILE A 109 43.52 12.68 20.18
CA ILE A 109 42.81 13.76 19.49
C ILE A 109 41.40 13.25 19.16
N ILE A 110 40.39 13.96 19.62
CA ILE A 110 38.98 13.71 19.34
C ILE A 110 38.64 14.53 18.09
N PRO A 111 38.34 13.86 16.96
CA PRO A 111 38.02 14.55 15.72
C PRO A 111 36.69 15.31 15.85
N LYS A 112 36.59 16.41 15.11
CA LYS A 112 35.38 17.22 14.99
C LYS A 112 34.18 16.40 14.49
N ASP A 113 34.43 15.54 13.50
CA ASP A 113 33.44 14.66 12.91
C ASP A 113 33.47 13.27 13.55
N ASN A 114 32.28 12.73 13.82
CA ASN A 114 32.13 11.36 14.27
C ASN A 114 32.47 10.41 13.11
N PRO A 115 33.49 9.53 13.22
CA PRO A 115 33.83 8.58 12.15
C PRO A 115 32.67 7.62 11.82
N TYR A 116 31.71 7.45 12.73
CA TYR A 116 30.53 6.61 12.55
C TYR A 116 29.31 7.35 11.99
N GLN A 117 29.46 8.61 11.56
CA GLN A 117 28.35 9.42 11.05
C GLN A 117 27.62 8.75 9.88
N ILE A 118 28.34 8.08 8.98
CA ILE A 118 27.75 7.37 7.84
C ILE A 118 26.84 6.23 8.34
N TYR A 119 27.30 5.44 9.31
CA TYR A 119 26.50 4.37 9.89
C TYR A 119 25.27 4.91 10.63
N GLY A 120 25.39 6.04 11.34
CA GLY A 120 24.26 6.72 11.97
C GLY A 120 23.21 7.20 10.97
N ASN A 121 23.65 7.79 9.85
CA ASN A 121 22.75 8.20 8.76
C ASN A 121 22.08 7.02 8.06
N VAL A 122 22.80 5.91 7.85
CA VAL A 122 22.20 4.69 7.29
C VAL A 122 21.15 4.13 8.24
N ALA A 123 21.44 4.05 9.54
CA ALA A 123 20.50 3.59 10.55
C ALA A 123 19.24 4.47 10.61
N SER A 124 19.40 5.80 10.52
CA SER A 124 18.26 6.72 10.53
C SER A 124 17.34 6.53 9.32
N VAL A 125 17.92 6.41 8.12
CA VAL A 125 17.18 6.17 6.87
C VAL A 125 16.45 4.83 6.91
N VAL A 126 17.13 3.76 7.33
CA VAL A 126 16.52 2.42 7.44
C VAL A 126 15.39 2.40 8.45
N GLY A 127 15.53 3.08 9.59
CA GLY A 127 14.47 3.23 10.58
C GLY A 127 13.22 3.92 10.01
N LEU A 128 13.39 5.05 9.32
CA LEU A 128 12.27 5.76 8.68
C LEU A 128 11.61 4.95 7.56
N TRP A 129 12.40 4.21 6.79
CA TRP A 129 11.89 3.29 5.77
C TRP A 129 11.07 2.15 6.37
N GLY A 130 11.53 1.56 7.48
CA GLY A 130 10.80 0.51 8.19
C GLY A 130 9.44 0.97 8.70
N ILE A 131 9.34 2.19 9.24
CA ILE A 131 8.07 2.80 9.65
C ILE A 131 7.15 3.00 8.44
N SER A 132 7.69 3.51 7.34
CA SER A 132 6.92 3.80 6.13
C SER A 132 6.33 2.51 5.50
N LEU A 133 7.13 1.44 5.43
CA LEU A 133 6.69 0.14 4.91
C LEU A 133 5.61 -0.52 5.78
N THR A 134 5.78 -0.48 7.10
CA THR A 134 4.79 -1.04 8.03
C THR A 134 3.46 -0.28 7.97
N LEU A 135 3.49 1.05 7.85
CA LEU A 135 2.29 1.85 7.63
C LEU A 135 1.65 1.60 6.27
N ALA A 136 2.43 1.55 5.19
CA ALA A 136 1.93 1.29 3.84
C ALA A 136 1.25 -0.09 3.72
N SER A 137 1.86 -1.13 4.29
CA SER A 137 1.26 -2.47 4.32
C SER A 137 -0.05 -2.50 5.13
N ARG A 138 -0.11 -1.77 6.24
CA ARG A 138 -1.35 -1.62 7.03
C ARG A 138 -2.44 -0.91 6.23
N VAL A 139 -2.13 0.17 5.52
CA VAL A 139 -3.09 0.88 4.66
C VAL A 139 -3.60 -0.02 3.52
N GLY A 140 -2.69 -0.76 2.86
CA GLY A 140 -3.09 -1.70 1.81
C GLY A 140 -4.03 -2.79 2.32
N ARG A 141 -3.79 -3.30 3.54
CA ARG A 141 -4.66 -4.27 4.21
C ARG A 141 -6.02 -3.69 4.58
N LEU A 142 -6.06 -2.48 5.16
CA LEU A 142 -7.30 -1.81 5.50
C LEU A 142 -8.15 -1.58 4.26
N LYS A 143 -7.56 -1.06 3.17
CA LYS A 143 -8.24 -0.93 1.88
C LYS A 143 -8.84 -2.26 1.41
N LYS A 144 -8.06 -3.35 1.43
CA LYS A 144 -8.55 -4.67 1.03
C LYS A 144 -9.72 -5.15 1.90
N SER A 145 -9.65 -4.90 3.22
CA SER A 145 -10.73 -5.20 4.14
C SER A 145 -11.99 -4.41 3.81
N ASP A 146 -11.86 -3.11 3.55
CA ASP A 146 -13.00 -2.23 3.21
C ASP A 146 -13.61 -2.61 1.87
N TYR A 147 -12.79 -2.97 0.87
CA TYR A 147 -13.26 -3.51 -0.41
C TYR A 147 -14.04 -4.81 -0.22
N GLN A 148 -13.51 -5.76 0.57
CA GLN A 148 -14.18 -7.02 0.85
C GLN A 148 -15.49 -6.79 1.61
N LEU A 149 -15.50 -5.88 2.59
CA LEU A 149 -16.72 -5.52 3.32
C LEU A 149 -17.77 -4.98 2.35
N GLY A 150 -17.40 -4.05 1.46
CA GLY A 150 -18.30 -3.49 0.46
C GLY A 150 -18.81 -4.52 -0.56
N GLU A 151 -18.00 -5.50 -0.96
CA GLU A 151 -18.45 -6.61 -1.81
C GLU A 151 -19.43 -7.52 -1.06
N THR A 152 -19.16 -7.83 0.22
CA THR A 152 -20.06 -8.64 1.03
C THR A 152 -21.39 -7.96 1.29
N GLU A 153 -21.42 -6.64 1.55
CA GLU A 153 -22.67 -5.89 1.73
C GLU A 153 -23.52 -5.86 0.45
N LYS A 154 -22.90 -5.66 -0.71
CA LYS A 154 -23.62 -5.67 -2.00
C LYS A 154 -24.18 -7.05 -2.33
N THR A 155 -23.39 -8.10 -2.13
CA THR A 155 -23.80 -9.48 -2.44
C THR A 155 -24.87 -9.96 -1.47
N THR A 156 -24.69 -9.74 -0.17
CA THR A 156 -25.70 -10.11 0.85
C THR A 156 -27.01 -9.34 0.66
N ALA A 157 -26.96 -8.05 0.33
CA ALA A 157 -28.17 -7.27 -0.01
C ALA A 157 -28.89 -7.83 -1.24
N TYR A 158 -28.14 -8.24 -2.28
CA TYR A 158 -28.72 -8.86 -3.48
C TYR A 158 -29.36 -10.23 -3.17
N TYR A 159 -28.68 -11.09 -2.40
CA TYR A 159 -29.23 -12.38 -1.98
C TYR A 159 -30.50 -12.22 -1.13
N ASN A 160 -30.49 -11.29 -0.17
CA ASN A 160 -31.66 -10.97 0.66
C ASN A 160 -32.82 -10.45 -0.20
N TRP A 161 -32.55 -9.56 -1.15
CA TRP A 161 -33.57 -9.06 -2.08
C TRP A 161 -34.15 -10.19 -2.96
N GLN A 162 -33.30 -11.07 -3.50
CA GLN A 162 -33.73 -12.19 -4.32
C GLN A 162 -34.56 -13.20 -3.52
N GLN A 163 -34.23 -13.41 -2.24
CA GLN A 163 -35.01 -14.26 -1.34
C GLN A 163 -36.36 -13.63 -0.98
N HIS A 164 -36.41 -12.32 -0.70
CA HIS A 164 -37.67 -11.60 -0.51
C HIS A 164 -38.55 -11.59 -1.77
N ARG A 165 -37.96 -11.45 -2.96
CA ARG A 165 -38.68 -11.56 -4.22
C ARG A 165 -39.27 -12.96 -4.40
N ARG A 166 -38.47 -14.02 -4.24
CA ARG A 166 -38.95 -15.41 -4.31
C ARG A 166 -40.10 -15.67 -3.33
N ASN A 167 -40.00 -15.20 -2.09
CA ASN A 167 -41.07 -15.36 -1.10
C ASN A 167 -42.36 -14.61 -1.50
N ARG A 168 -42.25 -13.46 -2.17
CA ARG A 168 -43.41 -12.74 -2.71
C ARG A 168 -44.03 -13.49 -3.89
N ASP A 169 -43.21 -13.96 -4.81
CA ASP A 169 -43.66 -14.72 -5.99
C ASP A 169 -44.35 -16.03 -5.55
N ILE A 170 -43.80 -16.76 -4.57
CA ILE A 170 -44.41 -17.95 -3.99
C ILE A 170 -45.77 -17.62 -3.35
N LYS A 171 -45.87 -16.54 -2.57
CA LYS A 171 -47.15 -16.11 -1.96
C LYS A 171 -48.18 -15.71 -3.01
N GLN A 172 -47.75 -15.02 -4.07
CA GLN A 172 -48.65 -14.64 -5.17
C GLN A 172 -49.14 -15.87 -5.91
N HIS A 173 -48.25 -16.81 -6.24
CA HIS A 173 -48.60 -18.05 -6.92
C HIS A 173 -49.50 -18.95 -6.06
N SER A 174 -49.25 -19.05 -4.74
CA SER A 174 -50.12 -19.81 -3.84
C SER A 174 -51.51 -19.19 -3.73
N ASN A 175 -51.59 -17.85 -3.70
CA ASN A 175 -52.88 -17.16 -3.67
C ASN A 175 -53.63 -17.32 -4.99
N GLN A 176 -52.94 -17.24 -6.13
CA GLN A 176 -53.54 -17.48 -7.45
C GLN A 176 -54.08 -18.91 -7.56
N LEU A 177 -53.28 -19.92 -7.21
CA LEU A 177 -53.74 -21.31 -7.17
C LEU A 177 -54.96 -21.49 -6.27
N TYR A 178 -54.96 -20.88 -5.08
CA TYR A 178 -56.10 -20.94 -4.18
C TYR A 178 -57.36 -20.32 -4.80
N THR A 179 -57.24 -19.14 -5.40
CA THR A 179 -58.37 -18.49 -6.08
C THR A 179 -58.85 -19.27 -7.30
N ASP A 180 -57.94 -19.89 -8.05
CA ASP A 180 -58.29 -20.68 -9.23
C ASP A 180 -58.97 -21.98 -8.80
N THR A 181 -58.51 -22.66 -7.75
CA THR A 181 -59.22 -23.83 -7.20
C THR A 181 -60.61 -23.49 -6.66
N LEU A 182 -60.80 -22.31 -6.07
CA LEU A 182 -62.12 -21.82 -5.64
C LEU A 182 -63.03 -21.51 -6.84
N LYS A 183 -62.49 -20.88 -7.88
CA LYS A 183 -63.24 -20.63 -9.13
C LYS A 183 -63.59 -21.93 -9.85
N ASP A 184 -62.67 -22.87 -9.95
CA ASP A 184 -62.89 -24.18 -10.55
C ASP A 184 -63.93 -24.96 -9.73
N GLY A 185 -63.88 -24.90 -8.39
CA GLY A 185 -64.91 -25.46 -7.52
C GLY A 185 -66.29 -24.85 -7.75
N LEU A 186 -66.39 -23.51 -7.79
CA LEU A 186 -67.66 -22.82 -8.08
C LEU A 186 -68.17 -23.12 -9.50
N THR A 187 -67.29 -23.13 -10.49
CA THR A 187 -67.68 -23.43 -11.88
C THR A 187 -68.08 -24.89 -12.04
N GLN A 188 -67.48 -25.81 -11.28
CA GLN A 188 -67.87 -27.22 -11.27
C GLN A 188 -69.24 -27.42 -10.61
N GLU A 189 -69.55 -26.72 -9.53
CA GLU A 189 -70.88 -26.68 -8.92
C GLU A 189 -71.92 -26.05 -9.85
N ASP A 190 -71.62 -24.92 -10.48
CA ASP A 190 -72.48 -24.28 -11.50
C ASP A 190 -72.69 -25.20 -12.72
N LEU A 191 -71.66 -25.91 -13.17
CA LEU A 191 -71.76 -26.87 -14.28
C LEU A 191 -72.60 -28.09 -13.92
N GLN A 192 -72.52 -28.58 -12.67
CA GLN A 192 -73.39 -29.65 -12.19
C GLN A 192 -74.84 -29.17 -12.12
N GLN A 193 -75.09 -27.98 -11.59
CA GLN A 193 -76.43 -27.40 -11.51
C GLN A 193 -77.04 -27.09 -12.89
N ARG A 194 -76.23 -26.63 -13.85
CA ARG A 194 -76.68 -26.43 -15.25
C ARG A 194 -76.92 -27.74 -16.00
N LYS A 195 -76.16 -28.81 -15.70
CA LYS A 195 -76.41 -30.16 -16.21
C LYS A 195 -77.71 -30.74 -15.67
N GLU A 196 -78.01 -30.54 -14.39
CA GLU A 196 -79.30 -30.90 -13.80
C GLU A 196 -80.47 -30.15 -14.45
N LEU A 197 -80.23 -28.92 -14.90
CA LEU A 197 -81.19 -28.10 -15.66
C LEU A 197 -81.23 -28.41 -17.17
N GLY A 198 -80.44 -29.38 -17.66
CA GLY A 198 -80.55 -29.95 -19.00
C GLY A 198 -80.10 -29.04 -20.16
N LEU A 199 -79.25 -28.04 -19.89
CA LEU A 199 -78.96 -26.96 -20.85
C LEU A 199 -77.44 -26.72 -21.03
N THR A 200 -76.68 -27.65 -21.62
CA THR A 200 -75.19 -27.49 -21.62
C THR A 200 -74.39 -27.99 -22.82
N ASP A 201 -74.94 -28.61 -23.85
CA ASP A 201 -74.06 -29.16 -24.91
C ASP A 201 -73.55 -28.05 -25.87
N ASP A 202 -74.38 -27.10 -26.25
CA ASP A 202 -74.01 -26.03 -27.19
C ASP A 202 -73.07 -24.96 -26.58
N GLU A 203 -73.29 -24.56 -25.31
CA GLU A 203 -72.45 -23.55 -24.65
C GLU A 203 -71.03 -24.08 -24.37
N ASN A 204 -70.89 -25.37 -24.05
CA ASN A 204 -69.60 -26.00 -23.80
C ASN A 204 -68.75 -26.13 -25.07
N GLU A 205 -69.38 -26.37 -26.23
CA GLU A 205 -68.68 -26.35 -27.52
C GLU A 205 -68.21 -24.93 -27.89
N ALA A 206 -69.02 -23.90 -27.63
CA ALA A 206 -68.63 -22.51 -27.87
C ALA A 206 -67.42 -22.10 -27.02
N ILE A 207 -67.37 -22.48 -25.74
CA ILE A 207 -66.25 -22.19 -24.85
C ILE A 207 -64.96 -22.91 -25.29
N LYS A 208 -65.05 -24.18 -25.69
CA LYS A 208 -63.90 -24.92 -26.25
C LYS A 208 -63.34 -24.24 -27.50
N ASN A 209 -64.20 -23.77 -28.38
CA ASN A 209 -63.78 -23.06 -29.60
C ASN A 209 -63.09 -21.73 -29.29
N GLN A 210 -63.53 -21.00 -28.26
CA GLN A 210 -62.86 -19.77 -27.83
C GLN A 210 -61.47 -20.04 -27.22
N LEU A 211 -61.34 -21.07 -26.38
CA LEU A 211 -60.06 -21.49 -25.80
C LEU A 211 -59.05 -21.91 -26.88
N GLN A 212 -59.49 -22.70 -27.86
CA GLN A 212 -58.63 -23.08 -28.99
C GLN A 212 -58.15 -21.86 -29.78
N LEU A 213 -59.06 -20.90 -30.06
CA LEU A 213 -58.68 -19.66 -30.76
C LEU A 213 -57.65 -18.85 -29.98
N GLU A 214 -57.81 -18.73 -28.66
CA GLU A 214 -56.85 -18.02 -27.81
C GLU A 214 -55.47 -18.68 -27.82
N ASP A 215 -55.42 -20.01 -27.77
CA ASP A 215 -54.16 -20.76 -27.84
C ASP A 215 -53.48 -20.59 -29.20
N TYR A 216 -54.24 -20.58 -30.30
CA TYR A 216 -53.71 -20.26 -31.63
C TYR A 216 -53.12 -18.84 -31.70
N LEU A 217 -53.79 -17.85 -31.10
CA LEU A 217 -53.30 -16.48 -31.06
C LEU A 217 -52.00 -16.35 -30.23
N LYS A 218 -51.92 -17.03 -29.08
CA LYS A 218 -50.71 -17.07 -28.25
C LYS A 218 -49.55 -17.74 -28.98
N ALA A 219 -49.77 -18.89 -29.61
CA ALA A 219 -48.74 -19.59 -30.40
C ALA A 219 -48.23 -18.71 -31.56
N ARG A 220 -49.12 -17.96 -32.21
CA ARG A 220 -48.77 -17.00 -33.26
C ARG A 220 -47.91 -15.85 -32.73
N ALA A 221 -48.26 -15.29 -31.57
CA ALA A 221 -47.51 -14.20 -30.94
C ALA A 221 -46.10 -14.63 -30.55
N VAL A 222 -45.93 -15.83 -29.99
CA VAL A 222 -44.60 -16.40 -29.67
C VAL A 222 -43.76 -16.54 -30.95
N LYS A 223 -44.35 -17.08 -32.02
CA LYS A 223 -43.65 -17.23 -33.31
C LYS A 223 -43.21 -15.87 -33.91
N HIS A 224 -44.04 -14.83 -33.79
CA HIS A 224 -43.66 -13.48 -34.21
C HIS A 224 -42.50 -12.94 -33.35
N SER A 225 -42.54 -13.13 -32.03
CA SER A 225 -41.45 -12.70 -31.16
C SER A 225 -40.12 -13.39 -31.49
N ASP A 226 -40.14 -14.66 -31.88
CA ASP A 226 -38.91 -15.38 -32.24
C ASP A 226 -38.36 -14.92 -33.61
N MET A 227 -39.24 -14.60 -34.56
CA MET A 227 -38.82 -13.96 -35.82
C MET A 227 -38.21 -12.58 -35.57
N ASP A 228 -38.82 -11.76 -34.71
CA ASP A 228 -38.28 -10.42 -34.40
C ASP A 228 -36.91 -10.49 -33.73
N LYS A 229 -36.67 -11.49 -32.86
CA LYS A 229 -35.34 -11.75 -32.29
C LYS A 229 -34.33 -12.13 -33.36
N GLN A 230 -34.70 -12.97 -34.32
CA GLN A 230 -33.81 -13.35 -35.44
C GLN A 230 -33.49 -12.16 -36.35
N ILE A 231 -34.47 -11.29 -36.62
CA ILE A 231 -34.24 -10.05 -37.39
C ILE A 231 -33.28 -9.14 -36.64
N ALA A 232 -33.48 -8.96 -35.33
CA ALA A 232 -32.62 -8.14 -34.50
C ALA A 232 -31.18 -8.68 -34.43
N SER A 233 -30.99 -10.01 -34.30
CA SER A 233 -29.65 -10.60 -34.31
C SER A 233 -28.95 -10.41 -35.67
N ASN A 234 -29.67 -10.60 -36.77
CA ASN A 234 -29.11 -10.39 -38.11
C ASN A 234 -28.71 -8.93 -38.36
N LEU A 235 -29.50 -7.96 -37.87
CA LEU A 235 -29.15 -6.54 -37.95
C LEU A 235 -27.92 -6.19 -37.09
N LEU A 236 -27.81 -6.80 -35.91
CA LEU A 236 -26.66 -6.60 -35.02
C LEU A 236 -25.39 -7.16 -35.66
N ASP A 237 -25.45 -8.36 -36.23
CA ASP A 237 -24.31 -8.98 -36.91
C ASP A 237 -23.91 -8.23 -38.19
N LYS A 238 -24.89 -7.70 -38.94
CA LYS A 238 -24.62 -6.77 -40.04
C LYS A 238 -23.86 -5.53 -39.55
N HIS A 239 -24.32 -4.89 -38.48
CA HIS A 239 -23.66 -3.71 -37.93
C HIS A 239 -22.26 -4.00 -37.34
N LYS A 240 -22.02 -5.21 -36.82
CA LYS A 240 -20.67 -5.65 -36.44
C LYS A 240 -19.77 -5.79 -37.67
N ALA A 241 -20.27 -6.42 -38.74
CA ALA A 241 -19.54 -6.56 -39.99
C ALA A 241 -19.21 -5.18 -40.60
N ASP A 242 -20.16 -4.25 -40.61
CA ASP A 242 -19.93 -2.87 -41.09
C ASP A 242 -18.86 -2.15 -40.26
N LYS A 243 -18.88 -2.30 -38.93
CA LYS A 243 -17.81 -1.78 -38.04
C LYS A 243 -16.45 -2.40 -38.29
N GLU A 244 -16.38 -3.68 -38.65
CA GLU A 244 -15.14 -4.33 -39.04
C GLU A 244 -14.63 -3.82 -40.39
N ILE A 245 -15.52 -3.59 -41.35
CA ILE A 245 -15.22 -2.96 -42.64
C ILE A 245 -14.67 -1.54 -42.44
N GLU A 246 -15.32 -0.71 -41.61
CA GLU A 246 -14.84 0.65 -41.29
C GLU A 246 -13.46 0.63 -40.61
N LYS A 247 -13.21 -0.31 -39.70
CA LYS A 247 -11.88 -0.48 -39.08
C LYS A 247 -10.82 -0.86 -40.11
N LEU A 248 -11.15 -1.69 -41.10
CA LEU A 248 -10.25 -2.05 -42.19
C LEU A 248 -10.00 -0.88 -43.15
N GLN A 249 -11.01 -0.06 -43.43
CA GLN A 249 -10.88 1.15 -44.25
C GLN A 249 -10.02 2.22 -43.56
N ASN A 250 -10.22 2.45 -42.25
CA ASN A 250 -9.42 3.40 -41.48
C ASN A 250 -7.95 2.96 -41.31
N LYS A 251 -7.66 1.64 -41.35
CA LYS A 251 -6.29 1.11 -41.35
C LYS A 251 -5.54 1.34 -42.67
N LYS A 252 -6.25 1.62 -43.77
CA LYS A 252 -5.64 1.93 -45.09
C LYS A 252 -5.29 3.41 -45.28
N LEU A 253 -5.64 4.30 -44.34
CA LEU A 253 -5.35 5.74 -44.42
C LEU A 253 -3.95 6.16 -43.90
N SER A 254 -3.13 5.21 -43.43
CA SER A 254 -1.76 5.47 -42.94
C SER A 254 -0.66 5.00 -43.90
N GLN A 255 -0.84 5.18 -45.21
CA GLN A 255 0.22 5.14 -46.22
C GLN A 255 -0.07 6.19 -47.31
N PRO A 256 0.90 7.04 -47.71
CA PRO A 256 0.70 7.98 -48.80
C PRO A 256 1.00 7.32 -50.16
N PHE A 257 0.35 7.86 -51.19
CA PHE A 257 0.48 7.64 -52.64
C PHE A 257 -0.50 6.68 -53.36
N THR A 258 -1.50 7.34 -53.97
CA THR A 258 -1.88 7.31 -55.40
C THR A 258 -2.41 6.01 -56.00
N ASN A 259 -3.72 6.01 -56.31
CA ASN A 259 -4.27 5.55 -57.59
C ASN A 259 -5.73 6.04 -57.73
N GLN A 260 -5.89 7.29 -58.15
CA GLN A 260 -7.17 7.90 -58.56
C GLN A 260 -7.57 7.56 -60.01
N THR A 261 -6.98 6.52 -60.61
CA THR A 261 -7.07 6.22 -62.04
C THR A 261 -8.07 5.11 -62.41
N SER A 262 -8.52 4.29 -61.46
CA SER A 262 -9.44 3.16 -61.72
C SER A 262 -10.88 3.60 -62.02
N ASP A 263 -11.44 4.48 -61.20
CA ASP A 263 -12.89 4.76 -61.26
C ASP A 263 -13.28 5.64 -62.46
N LYS A 264 -12.37 6.50 -62.93
CA LYS A 264 -12.61 7.29 -64.16
C LYS A 264 -12.59 6.43 -65.42
N GLN A 265 -11.82 5.34 -65.44
CA GLN A 265 -11.80 4.41 -66.58
C GLN A 265 -13.04 3.52 -66.62
N LEU A 266 -13.57 3.14 -65.45
CA LEU A 266 -14.78 2.32 -65.34
C LEU A 266 -16.06 3.14 -65.63
N VAL A 267 -16.08 4.43 -65.29
CA VAL A 267 -17.16 5.34 -65.67
C VAL A 267 -17.14 5.64 -67.17
N ASN A 268 -15.96 5.83 -67.78
CA ASN A 268 -15.88 6.04 -69.23
C ASN A 268 -16.29 4.79 -70.03
N SER A 269 -15.95 3.58 -69.57
CA SER A 269 -16.39 2.33 -70.25
C SER A 269 -17.90 2.08 -70.10
N LEU A 270 -18.51 2.47 -68.98
CA LEU A 270 -19.97 2.43 -68.80
C LEU A 270 -20.71 3.48 -69.65
N ILE A 271 -20.14 4.68 -69.81
CA ILE A 271 -20.72 5.73 -70.67
C ILE A 271 -20.63 5.35 -72.15
N GLU A 272 -19.55 4.68 -72.57
CA GLU A 272 -19.37 4.21 -73.94
C GLU A 272 -20.31 3.03 -74.27
N ALA A 273 -20.57 2.14 -73.30
CA ALA A 273 -21.54 1.05 -73.43
C ALA A 273 -23.01 1.50 -73.43
N LEU A 274 -23.33 2.72 -72.98
CA LEU A 274 -24.68 3.29 -72.98
C LEU A 274 -24.99 4.17 -74.20
N LYS A 275 -24.00 4.42 -75.07
CA LYS A 275 -24.15 5.21 -76.30
C LYS A 275 -24.29 4.37 -77.58
N SER A 276 -24.07 3.06 -77.51
CA SER A 276 -24.41 2.09 -78.57
C SER A 276 -25.81 1.54 -78.36
#